data_AF-A0A3D8H8T7-F1
#
_entry.id   AF-A0A3D8H8T7-F1
#
_cell.length_a   1.000
_cell.length_b   1.000
_cell.length_c   1.000
_cell.angle_alpha   90.00
_cell.angle_beta   90.00
_cell.angle_gamma   90.00
#
_symmetry.space_group_name_H-M   'P 1'
#
loop_
_entity.id
_entity.type
_entity.pdbx_description
1 polymer ?
#
loop_
_entity_poly.entity_id
_entity_poly.type
_entity_poly.pdbx_seq_one_letter_code
_entity_poly.pdbx_strand_id
1 'polypeptide(L)'
;ERKAVKIVINIESGTNNGITLKGWMDKGDSAKITPPKVPSPNSSNLCKMTLSTGVIAPATSVDADNPVKMTCGEVAENKATVSYIMLPLIDATGTPVPTVTLRVKVQNTGESEGGERTYTTQLKYPSGGFESGKQYTYTATLKANGITFTGATVADWTDGTLGDDGGNLTPIEPDNN
;
A
#
# COMPACT_ATOMS: atom_id res chain seq x y z
N GLU A 1 12.97 10.56 -12.79
CA GLU A 1 11.64 10.69 -12.14
C GLU A 1 10.86 9.39 -12.28
N ARG A 2 10.13 8.97 -11.24
CA ARG A 2 9.33 7.74 -11.27
C ARG A 2 8.05 7.97 -12.10
N LYS A 3 7.67 6.98 -12.90
CA LYS A 3 6.50 7.08 -13.82
C LYS A 3 5.33 6.15 -13.44
N ALA A 4 5.54 5.32 -12.43
CA ALA A 4 4.51 4.52 -11.77
C ALA A 4 3.97 5.26 -10.53
N VAL A 5 2.96 4.68 -9.91
CA VAL A 5 2.34 5.13 -8.67
C VAL A 5 2.81 4.23 -7.54
N LYS A 6 3.06 4.80 -6.35
CA LYS A 6 3.26 4.01 -5.12
C LYS A 6 2.09 4.21 -4.16
N ILE A 7 1.49 3.11 -3.74
CA ILE A 7 0.51 3.10 -2.65
C ILE A 7 1.20 2.59 -1.39
N VAL A 8 0.99 3.29 -0.28
CA VAL A 8 1.43 2.90 1.07
C VAL A 8 0.22 2.96 1.99
N ILE A 9 0.06 1.95 2.84
CA ILE A 9 -0.93 1.94 3.90
C ILE A 9 -0.21 1.66 5.21
N ASN A 10 -0.22 2.63 6.10
CA ASN A 10 0.23 2.49 7.47
C ASN A 10 -0.91 1.88 8.27
N ILE A 11 -0.63 0.80 8.99
CA ILE A 11 -1.60 0.12 9.85
C ILE A 11 -1.27 0.49 11.28
N GLU A 12 -2.28 0.91 12.02
CA GLU A 12 -2.15 1.31 13.42
C GLU A 12 -3.20 0.59 14.27
N SER A 13 -2.77 0.08 15.41
CA SER A 13 -3.63 -0.54 16.42
C SER A 13 -3.09 -0.21 17.82
N GLY A 14 -3.72 -0.75 18.85
CA GLY A 14 -3.27 -0.60 20.22
C GLY A 14 -4.40 -0.82 21.23
N THR A 15 -4.04 -1.01 22.49
CA THR A 15 -5.00 -1.18 23.59
C THR A 15 -6.00 -0.02 23.69
N ASN A 16 -5.57 1.21 23.37
CA ASN A 16 -6.45 2.39 23.28
C ASN A 16 -7.55 2.26 22.22
N ASN A 17 -7.33 1.44 21.19
CA ASN A 17 -8.32 1.12 20.16
C ASN A 17 -9.09 -0.19 20.46
N GLY A 18 -8.84 -0.80 21.63
CA GLY A 18 -9.42 -2.06 22.05
C GLY A 18 -8.89 -3.29 21.29
N ILE A 19 -7.81 -3.16 20.52
CA ILE A 19 -7.27 -4.23 19.67
C ILE A 19 -5.77 -4.07 19.44
N THR A 20 -5.02 -5.17 19.49
CA THR A 20 -3.58 -5.18 19.21
C THR A 20 -3.27 -6.01 17.97
N LEU A 21 -2.41 -5.49 17.10
CA LEU A 21 -1.87 -6.21 15.95
C LEU A 21 -0.74 -7.13 16.43
N LYS A 22 -0.88 -8.42 16.20
CA LYS A 22 0.06 -9.46 16.65
C LYS A 22 0.95 -10.00 15.54
N GLY A 23 0.53 -9.85 14.29
CA GLY A 23 1.27 -10.41 13.17
C GLY A 23 0.47 -10.41 11.89
N TRP A 24 1.12 -10.86 10.83
CA TRP A 24 0.48 -11.24 9.59
C TRP A 24 -0.11 -12.65 9.70
N MET A 25 -1.00 -13.00 8.77
CA MET A 25 -1.54 -14.35 8.70
C MET A 25 -0.46 -15.33 8.18
N ASP A 26 -0.39 -16.52 8.75
CA ASP A 26 0.68 -17.49 8.44
C ASP A 26 0.50 -18.14 7.06
N LYS A 27 -0.73 -18.16 6.53
CA LYS A 27 -1.08 -18.88 5.29
C LYS A 27 -1.74 -17.98 4.25
N GLY A 28 -1.21 -18.09 3.04
CA GLY A 28 -1.65 -17.30 1.89
C GLY A 28 -1.18 -15.85 1.95
N ASP A 29 -1.69 -15.02 1.06
CA ASP A 29 -1.30 -13.61 1.02
C ASP A 29 -1.98 -12.83 2.14
N SER A 30 -1.16 -12.10 2.90
CA SER A 30 -1.63 -11.26 4.01
C SER A 30 -2.15 -9.90 3.58
N ALA A 31 -1.72 -9.40 2.42
CA ALA A 31 -2.25 -8.17 1.85
C ALA A 31 -2.40 -8.31 0.33
N LYS A 32 -3.56 -7.91 -0.18
CA LYS A 32 -3.87 -7.88 -1.61
C LYS A 32 -4.47 -6.56 -2.03
N ILE A 33 -4.30 -6.20 -3.29
CA ILE A 33 -4.95 -5.06 -3.93
C ILE A 33 -5.46 -5.45 -5.32
N THR A 34 -6.60 -4.92 -5.75
CA THR A 34 -7.02 -5.04 -7.15
C THR A 34 -6.21 -4.03 -7.99
N PRO A 35 -5.33 -4.50 -8.90
CA PRO A 35 -4.45 -3.61 -9.64
C PRO A 35 -5.22 -2.89 -10.76
N PRO A 36 -4.62 -1.87 -11.40
CA PRO A 36 -5.13 -1.35 -12.67
C PRO A 36 -5.23 -2.47 -13.71
N LYS A 37 -6.36 -2.52 -14.42
CA LYS A 37 -6.57 -3.49 -15.49
C LYS A 37 -5.74 -3.10 -16.69
N VAL A 38 -4.87 -4.00 -17.13
CA VAL A 38 -4.12 -3.84 -18.37
C VAL A 38 -5.00 -4.37 -19.51
N PRO A 39 -5.36 -3.54 -20.51
CA PRO A 39 -6.08 -4.02 -21.67
C PRO A 39 -5.26 -5.04 -22.46
N SER A 40 -5.93 -5.86 -23.29
CA SER A 40 -5.25 -6.80 -24.17
C SER A 40 -4.13 -6.12 -24.98
N PRO A 41 -2.97 -6.77 -25.17
CA PRO A 41 -1.93 -6.25 -26.03
C PRO A 41 -2.53 -5.87 -27.39
N ASN A 42 -2.31 -4.62 -27.80
CA ASN A 42 -2.78 -4.01 -29.07
C ASN A 42 -4.24 -3.53 -29.10
N SER A 43 -5.05 -3.70 -28.06
CA SER A 43 -6.42 -3.15 -28.04
C SER A 43 -6.51 -1.68 -27.63
N SER A 44 -5.45 -1.15 -27.01
CA SER A 44 -5.41 0.21 -26.49
C SER A 44 -3.97 0.73 -26.27
N ASN A 45 -3.83 2.04 -26.12
CA ASN A 45 -2.59 2.70 -25.67
C ASN A 45 -2.52 2.88 -24.15
N LEU A 46 -3.59 2.58 -23.40
CA LEU A 46 -3.58 2.62 -21.93
C LEU A 46 -2.55 1.64 -21.36
N CYS A 47 -2.02 1.95 -20.18
CA CYS A 47 -1.03 1.13 -19.47
C CYS A 47 0.30 0.93 -20.23
N LYS A 48 0.56 1.73 -21.28
CA LYS A 48 1.81 1.67 -22.06
C LYS A 48 2.64 2.92 -21.83
N MET A 49 3.96 2.74 -21.83
CA MET A 49 4.91 3.84 -21.79
C MET A 49 5.22 4.34 -23.19
N THR A 50 5.14 5.65 -23.39
CA THR A 50 5.71 6.32 -24.56
C THR A 50 7.19 6.53 -24.31
N LEU A 51 8.06 5.80 -25.03
CA LEU A 51 9.51 5.79 -24.73
C LEU A 51 10.20 7.14 -24.91
N SER A 52 9.73 7.98 -25.84
CA SER A 52 10.30 9.32 -26.08
C SER A 52 10.03 10.31 -24.94
N THR A 53 9.00 10.08 -24.13
CA THR A 53 8.59 10.99 -23.04
C THR A 53 8.64 10.33 -21.66
N GLY A 54 8.74 9.00 -21.62
CA GLY A 54 8.59 8.19 -20.41
C GLY A 54 7.18 8.20 -19.81
N VAL A 55 6.20 8.83 -20.47
CA VAL A 55 4.83 8.93 -19.93
C VAL A 55 4.12 7.59 -20.06
N ILE A 56 3.56 7.10 -18.94
CA ILE A 56 2.67 5.94 -18.92
C ILE A 56 1.24 6.43 -19.05
N ALA A 57 0.54 5.99 -20.09
CA ALA A 57 -0.88 6.28 -20.22
C ALA A 57 -1.65 5.60 -19.07
N PRO A 58 -2.51 6.32 -18.33
CA PRO A 58 -3.21 5.78 -17.17
C PRO A 58 -4.19 4.68 -17.57
N ALA A 59 -4.45 3.75 -16.67
CA ALA A 59 -5.61 2.87 -16.76
C ALA A 59 -6.90 3.65 -16.46
N THR A 60 -8.03 3.07 -16.89
CA THR A 60 -9.39 3.54 -16.59
C THR A 60 -10.25 2.46 -15.93
N SER A 61 -9.66 1.30 -15.62
CA SER A 61 -10.34 0.20 -14.92
C SER A 61 -9.42 -0.53 -13.96
N VAL A 62 -10.01 -1.25 -13.00
CA VAL A 62 -9.30 -2.16 -12.09
C VAL A 62 -9.57 -3.61 -12.47
N ASP A 63 -8.60 -4.48 -12.25
CA ASP A 63 -8.75 -5.92 -12.40
C ASP A 63 -9.29 -6.50 -11.10
N ALA A 64 -10.61 -6.52 -10.97
CA ALA A 64 -11.29 -6.99 -9.77
C ALA A 64 -11.17 -8.51 -9.58
N ASP A 65 -11.00 -9.26 -10.67
CA ASP A 65 -10.98 -10.71 -10.66
C ASP A 65 -9.60 -11.28 -10.27
N ASN A 66 -8.54 -10.49 -10.46
CA ASN A 66 -7.15 -10.92 -10.23
C ASN A 66 -6.43 -10.00 -9.22
N PRO A 67 -6.81 -10.03 -7.93
CA PRO A 67 -6.12 -9.25 -6.90
C PRO A 67 -4.68 -9.77 -6.69
N VAL A 68 -3.73 -8.85 -6.59
CA VAL A 68 -2.30 -9.15 -6.50
C VAL A 68 -1.75 -8.88 -5.10
N LYS A 69 -0.68 -9.57 -4.74
CA LYS A 69 -0.02 -9.44 -3.44
C LYS A 69 0.62 -8.07 -3.27
N MET A 70 0.45 -7.48 -2.09
CA MET A 70 1.19 -6.30 -1.64
C MET A 70 2.41 -6.70 -0.80
N THR A 71 3.43 -5.85 -0.77
CA THR A 71 4.59 -6.01 0.13
C THR A 71 4.17 -5.66 1.54
N CYS A 72 4.42 -6.54 2.51
CA CYS A 72 4.12 -6.34 3.92
C CYS A 72 5.42 -6.03 4.69
N GLY A 73 5.44 -4.93 5.44
CA GLY A 73 6.49 -4.62 6.40
C GLY A 73 6.34 -5.43 7.68
N GLU A 74 7.34 -5.36 8.54
CA GLU A 74 7.31 -6.00 9.85
C GLU A 74 6.17 -5.45 10.73
N VAL A 75 5.65 -6.31 11.61
CA VAL A 75 4.73 -5.92 12.67
C VAL A 75 5.55 -5.61 13.91
N ALA A 76 5.57 -4.33 14.30
CA ALA A 76 6.25 -3.88 15.50
C ALA A 76 5.40 -2.82 16.20
N GLU A 77 5.36 -2.86 17.53
CA GLU A 77 4.69 -1.84 18.35
C GLU A 77 3.23 -1.54 17.94
N ASN A 78 2.45 -2.58 17.62
CA ASN A 78 1.06 -2.47 17.16
C ASN A 78 0.88 -1.75 15.81
N LYS A 79 1.97 -1.61 15.04
CA LYS A 79 2.00 -0.97 13.73
C LYS A 79 2.55 -1.92 12.66
N ALA A 80 2.19 -1.66 11.42
CA ALA A 80 2.77 -2.30 10.25
C ALA A 80 2.61 -1.41 9.02
N THR A 81 3.26 -1.76 7.92
CA THR A 81 3.06 -1.09 6.63
C THR A 81 2.77 -2.10 5.54
N VAL A 82 1.96 -1.71 4.57
CA VAL A 82 1.87 -2.43 3.29
C VAL A 82 2.07 -1.47 2.13
N SER A 83 2.66 -1.96 1.05
CA SER A 83 2.88 -1.14 -0.15
C SER A 83 2.75 -1.91 -1.45
N TYR A 84 2.37 -1.18 -2.49
CA TYR A 84 2.26 -1.70 -3.85
C TYR A 84 2.63 -0.61 -4.87
N ILE A 85 3.33 -1.01 -5.92
CA ILE A 85 3.64 -0.13 -7.05
C ILE A 85 2.68 -0.50 -8.17
N MET A 86 1.93 0.48 -8.67
CA MET A 86 0.90 0.28 -9.69
C MET A 86 1.09 1.23 -10.88
N LEU A 87 0.50 0.88 -12.01
CA LEU A 87 0.36 1.81 -13.13
C LEU A 87 -0.55 2.98 -12.73
N PRO A 88 -0.40 4.17 -13.35
CA PRO A 88 -1.30 5.28 -13.12
C PRO A 88 -2.75 4.87 -13.40
N LEU A 89 -3.69 5.39 -12.63
CA LEU A 89 -5.11 5.09 -12.74
C LEU A 89 -5.87 6.40 -12.56
N ILE A 90 -6.46 6.93 -13.61
CA ILE A 90 -7.15 8.23 -13.57
C ILE A 90 -8.61 8.01 -13.92
N ASP A 91 -9.50 8.62 -13.13
CA ASP A 91 -10.91 8.66 -13.45
C ASP A 91 -11.56 9.97 -12.97
N ALA A 92 -12.11 10.72 -13.92
CA ALA A 92 -12.83 11.97 -13.66
C ALA A 92 -14.17 11.76 -12.93
N THR A 93 -14.70 10.53 -12.91
CA THR A 93 -16.00 10.16 -12.32
C THR A 93 -15.88 9.58 -10.91
N GLY A 94 -14.66 9.37 -10.41
CA GLY A 94 -14.40 8.89 -9.04
C GLY A 94 -14.47 7.37 -8.85
N THR A 95 -14.79 6.61 -9.90
CA THR A 95 -14.73 5.14 -9.95
C THR A 95 -14.19 4.76 -11.32
N PRO A 96 -13.41 3.67 -11.45
CA PRO A 96 -13.24 2.57 -10.50
C PRO A 96 -12.10 2.80 -9.52
N VAL A 97 -12.18 2.27 -8.30
CA VAL A 97 -11.13 2.41 -7.27
C VAL A 97 -10.57 1.04 -6.85
N PRO A 98 -9.27 0.92 -6.54
CA PRO A 98 -8.68 -0.31 -6.03
C PRO A 98 -9.30 -0.76 -4.71
N THR A 99 -9.56 -2.05 -4.60
CA THR A 99 -9.97 -2.72 -3.37
C THR A 99 -8.72 -3.31 -2.72
N VAL A 100 -8.53 -3.07 -1.42
CA VAL A 100 -7.47 -3.65 -0.60
C VAL A 100 -8.06 -4.63 0.38
N THR A 101 -7.42 -5.79 0.50
CA THR A 101 -7.74 -6.83 1.48
C THR A 101 -6.54 -7.03 2.40
N LEU A 102 -6.73 -6.89 3.71
CA LEU A 102 -5.73 -7.11 4.75
C LEU A 102 -6.14 -8.29 5.63
N ARG A 103 -5.25 -9.26 5.80
CA ARG A 103 -5.42 -10.47 6.62
C ARG A 103 -4.35 -10.46 7.70
N VAL A 104 -4.78 -10.27 8.94
CA VAL A 104 -3.89 -10.01 10.09
C VAL A 104 -4.27 -10.86 11.28
N LYS A 105 -3.30 -11.13 12.15
CA LYS A 105 -3.52 -11.66 13.49
C LYS A 105 -3.68 -10.51 14.46
N VAL A 106 -4.78 -10.52 15.20
CA VAL A 106 -5.13 -9.46 16.15
C VAL A 106 -5.71 -10.04 17.43
N GLN A 107 -5.65 -9.29 18.52
CA GLN A 107 -6.23 -9.68 19.80
C GLN A 107 -6.97 -8.47 20.38
N ASN A 108 -8.26 -8.61 20.67
CA ASN A 108 -8.99 -7.55 21.36
C ASN A 108 -8.57 -7.48 22.82
N THR A 109 -8.74 -6.30 23.42
CA THR A 109 -8.54 -6.12 24.85
C THR A 109 -9.50 -7.04 25.62
N GLY A 110 -8.94 -7.87 26.50
CA GLY A 110 -9.69 -8.82 27.33
C GLY A 110 -9.86 -10.21 26.71
N GLU A 111 -9.49 -10.43 25.44
CA GLU A 111 -9.37 -11.77 24.88
C GLU A 111 -8.10 -12.46 25.38
N SER A 112 -8.18 -13.74 25.75
CA SER A 112 -7.02 -14.52 26.19
C SER A 112 -6.10 -14.91 25.03
N GLU A 113 -6.66 -15.05 23.83
CA GLU A 113 -5.95 -15.47 22.62
C GLU A 113 -6.28 -14.53 21.46
N GLY A 114 -5.32 -14.34 20.55
CA GLY A 114 -5.55 -13.62 19.31
C GLY A 114 -6.20 -14.50 18.25
N GLY A 115 -6.81 -13.86 17.26
CA GLY A 115 -7.43 -14.51 16.11
C GLY A 115 -7.04 -13.86 14.79
N GLU A 116 -7.24 -14.60 13.71
CA GLU A 116 -7.08 -14.10 12.36
C GLU A 116 -8.31 -13.31 11.91
N ARG A 117 -8.10 -12.13 11.32
CA ARG A 117 -9.18 -11.29 10.77
C ARG A 117 -8.85 -10.81 9.38
N THR A 118 -9.90 -10.67 8.57
CA THR A 118 -9.83 -10.16 7.20
C THR A 118 -10.60 -8.85 7.12
N TYR A 119 -9.94 -7.81 6.61
CA TYR A 119 -10.50 -6.48 6.40
C TYR A 119 -10.42 -6.14 4.92
N THR A 120 -11.53 -5.65 4.37
CA THR A 120 -11.59 -5.23 2.96
C THR A 120 -12.05 -3.79 2.89
N THR A 121 -11.42 -2.98 2.03
CA THR A 121 -11.85 -1.60 1.79
C THR A 121 -11.59 -1.20 0.34
N GLN A 122 -12.29 -0.19 -0.14
CA GLN A 122 -11.96 0.49 -1.39
C GLN A 122 -11.16 1.75 -1.06
N LEU A 123 -10.02 1.93 -1.74
CA LEU A 123 -9.24 3.16 -1.62
C LEU A 123 -10.05 4.33 -2.18
N LYS A 124 -9.89 5.51 -1.57
CA LYS A 124 -10.51 6.74 -2.08
C LYS A 124 -9.47 7.58 -2.79
N TYR A 125 -9.82 8.12 -3.95
CA TYR A 125 -8.99 9.11 -4.65
C TYR A 125 -8.89 10.40 -3.85
N PRO A 126 -7.67 10.95 -3.66
CA PRO A 126 -7.51 12.29 -3.14
C PRO A 126 -7.93 13.36 -4.15
N SER A 127 -7.60 13.16 -5.44
CA SER A 127 -7.94 14.07 -6.53
C SER A 127 -7.89 13.34 -7.89
N GLY A 128 -9.03 13.14 -8.54
CA GLY A 128 -9.12 12.68 -9.95
C GLY A 128 -8.48 11.31 -10.31
N GLY A 129 -7.81 10.64 -9.37
CA GLY A 129 -7.14 9.37 -9.58
C GLY A 129 -5.83 9.21 -8.80
N PHE A 130 -5.05 8.22 -9.22
CA PHE A 130 -3.66 7.98 -8.88
C PHE A 130 -2.74 8.38 -10.04
N GLU A 131 -2.09 9.52 -9.88
CA GLU A 131 -1.27 10.16 -10.89
C GLU A 131 0.16 9.59 -10.92
N SER A 132 0.71 9.49 -12.13
CA SER A 132 2.09 9.06 -12.36
C SER A 132 3.09 9.82 -11.48
N GLY A 133 4.03 9.09 -10.90
CA GLY A 133 5.14 9.68 -10.14
C GLY A 133 4.75 10.15 -8.74
N LYS A 134 3.56 9.81 -8.25
CA LYS A 134 3.12 10.15 -6.89
C LYS A 134 3.14 8.94 -5.95
N GLN A 135 3.38 9.22 -4.67
CA GLN A 135 3.13 8.32 -3.56
C GLN A 135 1.85 8.74 -2.83
N TYR A 136 0.97 7.78 -2.60
CA TYR A 136 -0.27 7.93 -1.86
C TYR A 136 -0.17 7.14 -0.57
N THR A 137 -0.23 7.83 0.57
CA THR A 137 -0.08 7.22 1.89
C THR A 137 -1.40 7.30 2.64
N TYR A 138 -1.97 6.15 2.97
CA TYR A 138 -3.18 5.99 3.77
C TYR A 138 -2.83 5.53 5.18
N THR A 139 -3.70 5.82 6.14
CA THR A 139 -3.63 5.22 7.48
C THR A 139 -4.89 4.38 7.73
N ALA A 140 -4.67 3.15 8.15
CA ALA A 140 -5.69 2.16 8.51
C ALA A 140 -5.62 1.91 10.02
N THR A 141 -6.59 2.44 10.76
CA THR A 141 -6.69 2.25 12.20
C THR A 141 -7.59 1.06 12.52
N LEU A 142 -7.02 0.00 13.08
CA LEU A 142 -7.76 -1.15 13.59
C LEU A 142 -8.45 -0.80 14.90
N LYS A 143 -9.72 -1.19 15.04
CA LYS A 143 -10.53 -1.07 16.26
C LYS A 143 -11.15 -2.42 16.61
N ALA A 144 -11.53 -2.62 17.86
CA ALA A 144 -12.16 -3.87 18.31
C ALA A 144 -13.35 -4.32 17.44
N ASN A 145 -14.16 -3.36 16.99
CA ASN A 145 -15.39 -3.60 16.22
C ASN A 145 -15.26 -3.31 14.72
N GLY A 146 -14.06 -3.04 14.19
CA GLY A 146 -13.90 -2.72 12.77
C GLY A 146 -12.57 -2.06 12.41
N ILE A 147 -12.51 -1.47 11.21
CA ILE A 147 -11.35 -0.73 10.71
C ILE A 147 -11.79 0.63 10.21
N THR A 148 -11.01 1.67 10.48
CA THR A 148 -11.23 3.00 9.93
C THR A 148 -10.05 3.37 9.05
N PHE A 149 -10.31 3.77 7.81
CA PHE A 149 -9.30 4.33 6.92
C PHE A 149 -9.43 5.85 6.92
N THR A 150 -8.35 6.56 7.20
CA THR A 150 -8.28 8.03 7.02
C THR A 150 -7.73 8.37 5.63
N GLY A 151 -8.12 9.54 5.12
CA GLY A 151 -7.80 9.97 3.75
C GLY A 151 -6.30 9.97 3.45
N ALA A 152 -5.94 9.80 2.17
CA ALA A 152 -4.54 9.73 1.76
C ALA A 152 -3.85 11.10 1.75
N THR A 153 -2.59 11.11 2.19
CA THR A 153 -1.64 12.18 1.85
C THR A 153 -0.98 11.86 0.51
N VAL A 154 -0.79 12.90 -0.32
CA VAL A 154 -0.19 12.79 -1.66
C VAL A 154 1.14 13.53 -1.66
N ALA A 155 2.19 12.86 -2.12
CA ALA A 155 3.51 13.45 -2.27
C ALA A 155 4.15 13.01 -3.60
N ASP A 156 5.13 13.78 -4.08
CA ASP A 156 5.99 13.31 -5.16
C ASP A 156 6.73 12.06 -4.73
N TRP A 157 6.81 11.10 -5.65
CA TRP A 157 7.54 9.87 -5.40
C TRP A 157 9.02 10.08 -5.71
N THR A 158 9.70 10.71 -4.76
CA THR A 158 11.15 10.86 -4.77
C THR A 158 11.82 9.64 -4.16
N ASP A 159 13.06 9.36 -4.59
CA ASP A 159 13.97 8.67 -3.69
C ASP A 159 14.16 9.57 -2.47
N GLY A 160 14.12 9.00 -1.27
CA GLY A 160 14.50 9.76 -0.10
C GLY A 160 15.90 10.29 -0.36
N THR A 161 16.03 11.59 -0.63
CA THR A 161 17.31 12.24 -0.49
C THR A 161 17.65 12.02 0.97
N LEU A 162 18.64 11.16 1.23
CA LEU A 162 19.50 11.40 2.36
C LEU A 162 19.78 12.92 2.31
N GLY A 163 19.42 13.66 3.36
CA GLY A 163 19.79 15.07 3.44
C GLY A 163 21.30 15.21 3.19
N ASP A 164 21.80 16.41 2.95
CA ASP A 164 23.24 16.61 2.65
C ASP A 164 24.20 16.03 3.73
N ASP A 165 23.66 15.58 4.87
CA ASP A 165 24.32 14.78 5.91
C ASP A 165 24.16 13.25 5.75
N GLY A 166 23.97 12.78 4.52
CA GLY A 166 23.54 11.42 4.23
C GLY A 166 24.34 10.38 4.99
N GLY A 167 23.66 9.71 5.92
CA GLY A 167 24.25 8.80 6.90
C GLY A 167 25.23 7.84 6.26
N ASN A 168 26.51 8.20 6.31
CA ASN A 168 27.59 7.30 5.96
C ASN A 168 27.50 6.12 6.92
N LEU A 169 27.18 4.95 6.37
CA LEU A 169 27.44 3.70 7.06
C LEU A 169 28.97 3.58 7.15
N THR A 170 29.49 3.67 8.36
CA THR A 170 30.87 3.34 8.70
C THR A 170 30.87 1.96 9.34
N PRO A 171 30.94 0.87 8.55
CA PRO A 171 31.00 -0.47 9.11
C PRO A 171 32.30 -0.62 9.92
N ILE A 172 32.18 -1.22 11.11
CA ILE A 172 33.32 -1.59 11.96
C ILE A 172 33.57 -3.09 11.73
N GLU A 173 34.77 -3.44 11.28
CA GLU A 173 35.21 -4.82 11.11
C GLU A 173 35.53 -5.41 12.50
N PRO A 174 35.05 -6.62 12.86
CA PRO A 174 35.42 -7.24 14.12
C PRO A 174 36.91 -7.59 14.13
N ASP A 175 37.58 -7.34 15.24
CA ASP A 175 39.00 -7.67 15.42
C ASP A 175 39.24 -9.16 15.14
N ASN A 176 40.17 -9.46 14.23
CA ASN A 176 40.65 -10.80 13.98
C ASN A 176 41.49 -11.27 15.18
N ASN A 177 40.87 -12.05 16.06
CA ASN A 177 41.57 -12.77 17.13
C ASN A 177 42.19 -14.06 16.60
#